data_AF-A0A2T0LQ05-F1
#
_entry.id   AF-A0A2T0LQ05-F1
#
_cell.length_a   1.000
_cell.length_b   1.000
_cell.length_c   1.000
_cell.angle_alpha   90.00
_cell.angle_beta   90.00
_cell.angle_gamma   90.00
#
_symmetry.space_group_name_H-M   'P 1'
#
loop_
_entity.id
_entity.type
_entity.pdbx_description
1 polymer ?
#
loop_
_entity_poly.entity_id
_entity_poly.type
_entity_poly.pdbx_seq_one_letter_code
_entity_poly.pdbx_strand_id
1 'polypeptide(L)'
;MGLQSIWIRTLSDGLVRADQVIGVDSHRTPALTGKPSRWLLDVTLAVPAGSGNTDGWDVAELHRTLTQTDWHPAQAPEDLARLLSGLRHRDIAGIITAVPDRDRIRFEFQRFETTADGADAVEGTAEPPG
;
A
#
# COMPACT_ATOMS: atom_id res chain seq x y z
N MET A 1 5.49 4.04 15.70
CA MET A 1 6.36 3.84 14.52
C MET A 1 6.22 2.39 14.07
N GLY A 2 5.15 2.01 13.38
CA GLY A 2 4.88 0.58 13.10
C GLY A 2 4.69 0.22 11.64
N LEU A 3 3.99 1.07 10.87
CA LEU A 3 3.62 0.78 9.48
C LEU A 3 4.28 1.70 8.46
N GLN A 4 5.17 2.59 8.90
CA GLN A 4 5.84 3.57 8.05
C GLN A 4 6.80 2.92 7.04
N SER A 5 7.33 1.74 7.38
CA SER A 5 8.22 0.94 6.53
C SER A 5 7.48 -0.18 5.79
N ILE A 6 6.15 -0.22 5.90
CA ILE A 6 5.29 -1.19 5.22
C ILE A 6 4.60 -0.50 4.06
N TRP A 7 4.78 -1.07 2.87
CA TRP A 7 4.18 -0.59 1.63
C TRP A 7 3.11 -1.55 1.18
N ILE A 8 2.11 -1.07 0.46
CA ILE A 8 1.07 -1.89 -0.17
C ILE A 8 1.14 -1.63 -1.68
N ARG A 9 1.24 -2.69 -2.47
CA ARG A 9 1.24 -2.59 -3.93
C ARG A 9 -0.18 -2.44 -4.45
N THR A 10 -0.37 -1.46 -5.33
CA THR A 10 -1.62 -1.21 -6.04
C THR A 10 -1.67 -2.03 -7.33
N LEU A 11 -2.88 -2.21 -7.88
CA LEU A 11 -3.12 -2.90 -9.14
C LEU A 11 -2.42 -2.21 -10.33
N SER A 12 -2.21 -0.89 -10.26
CA SER A 12 -1.51 -0.11 -11.28
C SER A 12 0.00 -0.01 -11.04
N ASP A 13 0.59 -1.00 -10.36
CA ASP A 13 2.02 -1.08 -10.02
C ASP A 13 2.58 0.09 -9.18
N GLY A 14 1.71 0.83 -8.51
CA GLY A 14 2.11 1.86 -7.54
C GLY A 14 2.35 1.27 -6.15
N LEU A 15 2.95 2.08 -5.27
CA LEU A 15 3.09 1.77 -3.85
C LEU A 15 2.40 2.85 -3.01
N VAL A 16 1.67 2.43 -1.99
CA VAL A 16 1.11 3.30 -0.96
C VAL A 16 1.68 2.92 0.40
N ARG A 17 1.88 3.91 1.27
CA ARG A 17 2.33 3.64 2.64
C ARG A 17 1.19 3.11 3.48
N ALA A 18 1.41 2.02 4.20
CA ALA A 18 0.37 1.40 5.01
C ALA A 18 -0.09 2.28 6.18
N ASP A 19 0.77 3.15 6.71
CA ASP A 19 0.40 4.09 7.77
C ASP A 19 -0.46 5.27 7.31
N GLN A 20 -0.64 5.44 6.00
CA GLN A 20 -1.50 6.48 5.41
C GLN A 20 -2.90 5.97 5.06
N VAL A 21 -3.13 4.66 5.21
CA VAL A 21 -4.43 4.05 4.94
C VAL A 21 -5.41 4.42 6.06
N ILE A 22 -6.52 5.05 5.68
CA ILE A 22 -7.61 5.44 6.59
C ILE A 22 -8.85 4.56 6.43
N GLY A 23 -8.93 3.77 5.35
CA GLY A 23 -10.04 2.88 5.05
C GLY A 23 -9.64 1.76 4.11
N VAL A 24 -10.36 0.65 4.18
CA VAL A 24 -10.27 -0.48 3.24
C VAL A 24 -11.69 -0.84 2.87
N ASP A 25 -12.01 -0.84 1.59
CA ASP A 25 -13.36 -1.10 1.10
C ASP A 25 -13.35 -2.03 -0.11
N SER A 26 -14.50 -2.65 -0.34
CA SER A 26 -14.72 -3.45 -1.53
C SER A 26 -16.02 -3.00 -2.18
N HIS A 27 -15.93 -2.63 -3.44
CA HIS A 27 -17.09 -2.16 -4.18
C HIS A 27 -17.08 -2.69 -5.60
N ARG A 28 -18.25 -2.64 -6.24
CA ARG A 28 -18.45 -3.19 -7.56
C ARG A 28 -18.42 -2.08 -8.60
N THR A 29 -17.65 -2.26 -9.67
CA THR A 29 -17.64 -1.32 -10.78
C THR A 29 -19.01 -1.29 -11.46
N PRO A 30 -19.44 -0.14 -12.02
CA PRO A 30 -20.64 -0.07 -12.82
C PRO A 30 -20.60 -1.09 -13.97
N ALA A 31 -21.74 -1.69 -14.28
CA ALA A 31 -21.88 -2.48 -15.50
C ALA A 31 -21.91 -1.52 -16.69
N LEU A 32 -20.93 -1.65 -17.59
CA LEU A 32 -20.86 -0.90 -18.84
C LEU A 32 -21.11 -1.84 -20.01
N THR A 33 -21.78 -1.38 -21.06
CA THR A 33 -22.04 -2.18 -22.26
C THR A 33 -20.72 -2.76 -22.79
N GLY A 34 -20.64 -4.10 -22.87
CA GLY A 34 -19.45 -4.81 -23.35
C GLY A 34 -18.32 -4.99 -22.32
N LYS A 35 -18.44 -4.50 -21.08
CA LYS A 35 -17.46 -4.76 -20.01
C LYS A 35 -18.14 -5.41 -18.79
N PRO A 36 -17.73 -6.63 -18.39
CA PRO A 36 -18.28 -7.25 -17.20
C PRO A 36 -17.96 -6.39 -15.99
N SER A 37 -18.94 -6.21 -15.12
CA SER A 37 -18.75 -5.57 -13.83
C SER A 37 -17.84 -6.41 -12.94
N ARG A 38 -16.93 -5.74 -12.21
CA ARG A 38 -15.87 -6.37 -11.42
C ARG A 38 -15.90 -5.84 -10.00
N TRP A 39 -15.44 -6.64 -9.05
CA TRP A 39 -15.23 -6.18 -7.69
C TRP A 39 -13.82 -5.64 -7.56
N LEU A 40 -13.69 -4.46 -6.95
CA LEU A 40 -12.43 -3.84 -6.60
C LEU A 40 -12.24 -3.97 -5.09
N LEU A 41 -11.01 -4.26 -4.67
CA LEU A 41 -10.56 -4.04 -3.31
C LEU A 41 -9.70 -2.79 -3.31
N ASP A 42 -10.13 -1.78 -2.57
CA ASP A 42 -9.48 -0.47 -2.53
C ASP A 42 -9.01 -0.15 -1.11
N VAL A 43 -7.99 0.71 -1.05
CA VAL A 43 -7.61 1.43 0.18
C VAL A 43 -7.84 2.92 -0.02
N THR A 44 -8.32 3.57 1.02
CA THR A 44 -8.55 5.02 1.05
C THR A 44 -7.40 5.69 1.79
N LEU A 45 -6.85 6.74 1.17
CA LEU A 45 -5.84 7.61 1.76
C LEU A 45 -6.46 8.97 2.05
N ALA A 46 -6.11 9.57 3.19
CA ALA A 46 -6.34 10.99 3.43
C ALA A 46 -5.23 11.78 2.73
N VAL A 47 -5.58 12.56 1.71
CA VAL A 47 -4.61 13.43 1.02
C VAL A 47 -5.02 14.90 1.16
N PRO A 48 -4.07 15.83 1.33
CA PRO A 48 -4.37 17.25 1.24
C PRO A 48 -4.96 17.59 -0.14
N ALA A 49 -6.02 18.38 -0.16
CA ALA A 49 -6.68 18.88 -1.35
C ALA A 49 -6.55 20.40 -1.44
N GLY A 50 -6.21 20.90 -2.63
CA GLY A 50 -6.17 22.34 -2.92
C GLY A 50 -4.88 23.06 -2.51
N SER A 51 -4.94 24.40 -2.49
CA SER A 51 -3.92 25.28 -1.92
C SER A 51 -4.43 25.75 -0.55
N GLY A 52 -3.72 25.46 0.54
CA GLY A 52 -4.16 25.77 1.90
C GLY A 52 -4.72 27.19 2.07
N ASN A 53 -5.81 27.32 2.82
CA ASN A 53 -6.40 28.61 3.18
C ASN A 53 -5.99 28.97 4.63
N THR A 54 -6.37 30.16 5.10
CA THR A 54 -6.05 30.65 6.46
C THR A 54 -6.59 29.77 7.59
N ASP A 55 -7.57 28.91 7.31
CA ASP A 55 -8.23 28.02 8.28
C ASP A 55 -7.72 26.56 8.22
N GLY A 56 -6.89 26.21 7.23
CA GLY A 56 -6.25 24.90 7.11
C GLY A 56 -6.15 24.34 5.69
N TRP A 57 -5.91 23.03 5.60
CA TRP A 57 -5.94 22.26 4.35
C TRP A 57 -7.22 21.45 4.29
N ASP A 58 -7.94 21.51 3.17
CA ASP A 58 -9.00 20.56 2.90
C ASP A 58 -8.38 19.16 2.73
N VAL A 59 -9.06 18.12 3.23
CA VAL A 59 -8.62 16.73 3.09
C VAL A 59 -9.59 16.03 2.14
N ALA A 60 -9.05 15.42 1.09
CA ALA A 60 -9.81 14.57 0.17
C ALA A 60 -9.48 13.10 0.39
N GLU A 61 -10.47 12.26 0.07
CA GLU A 61 -10.32 10.81 0.02
C GLU A 61 -9.76 10.39 -1.34
N LEU A 62 -8.67 9.63 -1.32
CA LEU A 62 -8.05 9.07 -2.51
C LEU A 62 -8.11 7.54 -2.45
N HIS A 63 -8.95 6.96 -3.29
CA HIS A 63 -9.06 5.51 -3.44
C HIS A 63 -7.92 4.97 -4.33
N ARG A 64 -7.27 3.91 -3.86
CA ARG A 64 -6.23 3.18 -4.59
C ARG A 64 -6.58 1.70 -4.63
N THR A 65 -6.81 1.20 -5.82
CA THR A 65 -7.14 -0.21 -6.04
C THR A 65 -5.95 -1.12 -5.82
N LEU A 66 -6.12 -2.13 -4.96
CA LEU A 66 -5.12 -3.16 -4.68
C LEU A 66 -5.25 -4.34 -5.64
N THR A 67 -6.47 -4.78 -5.92
CA THR A 67 -6.74 -5.89 -6.85
C THR A 67 -8.19 -5.87 -7.35
N GLN A 68 -8.49 -6.72 -8.32
CA GLN A 68 -9.79 -6.83 -8.94
C GLN A 68 -10.20 -8.29 -9.14
N THR A 69 -11.47 -8.61 -8.89
CA THR A 69 -12.05 -9.96 -8.96
C THR A 69 -13.40 -9.96 -9.68
N ASP A 70 -13.92 -11.14 -10.04
CA ASP A 70 -15.31 -11.34 -10.48
C ASP A 70 -16.28 -11.67 -9.34
N TRP A 71 -15.78 -12.17 -8.22
CA TRP A 71 -16.55 -12.44 -6.99
C TRP A 71 -16.32 -11.36 -5.93
N HIS A 72 -17.25 -11.27 -4.97
CA HIS A 72 -17.19 -10.29 -3.88
C HIS A 72 -16.16 -10.70 -2.81
N PRO A 73 -15.12 -9.90 -2.55
CA PRO A 73 -14.09 -10.23 -1.57
C PRO A 73 -14.46 -9.85 -0.15
N ALA A 74 -15.50 -10.51 0.39
CA ALA A 74 -16.16 -10.12 1.63
C ALA A 74 -15.24 -10.01 2.86
N GLN A 75 -14.22 -10.86 3.02
CA GLN A 75 -13.31 -10.84 4.18
C GLN A 75 -12.01 -10.06 3.94
N ALA A 76 -11.76 -9.58 2.71
CA ALA A 76 -10.49 -8.98 2.37
C ALA A 76 -10.17 -7.70 3.15
N PRO A 77 -11.13 -6.80 3.45
CA PRO A 77 -10.87 -5.64 4.31
C PRO A 77 -10.39 -6.04 5.71
N GLU A 78 -11.07 -6.98 6.37
CA GLU A 78 -10.72 -7.44 7.71
C GLU A 78 -9.39 -8.21 7.73
N ASP A 79 -9.12 -9.02 6.72
CA ASP A 79 -7.88 -9.78 6.60
C ASP A 79 -6.67 -8.86 6.41
N LEU A 80 -6.80 -7.79 5.61
CA LEU A 80 -5.76 -6.77 5.48
C LEU A 80 -5.55 -6.04 6.81
N ALA A 81 -6.62 -5.60 7.47
CA ALA A 81 -6.55 -4.93 8.76
C ALA A 81 -5.86 -5.80 9.82
N ARG A 82 -6.17 -7.11 9.85
CA ARG A 82 -5.53 -8.08 10.73
C ARG A 82 -4.04 -8.24 10.43
N LEU A 83 -3.65 -8.32 9.15
CA LEU A 83 -2.25 -8.38 8.75
C LEU A 83 -1.49 -7.11 9.19
N LEU A 84 -2.04 -5.93 8.91
CA LEU A 84 -1.43 -4.64 9.31
C LEU A 84 -1.27 -4.55 10.83
N SER A 85 -2.27 -4.96 11.60
CA SER A 85 -2.17 -5.02 13.07
C SER A 85 -1.05 -5.95 13.54
N GLY A 86 -0.90 -7.11 12.89
CA GLY A 86 0.18 -8.06 13.16
C GLY A 86 1.58 -7.55 12.78
N LEU A 87 1.68 -6.73 11.73
CA LEU A 87 2.93 -6.12 11.26
C LEU A 87 3.33 -4.89 12.06
N ARG A 88 2.37 -4.10 12.56
CA ARG A 88 2.60 -2.85 13.31
C ARG A 88 3.61 -2.99 14.46
N HIS A 89 3.69 -4.18 15.06
CA HIS A 89 4.53 -4.46 16.22
C HIS A 89 5.85 -5.16 15.86
N ARG A 90 6.12 -5.36 14.57
CA ARG A 90 7.33 -6.01 14.06
C ARG A 90 8.21 -4.93 13.44
N ASP A 91 9.46 -4.81 13.88
CA ASP A 91 10.44 -3.89 13.30
C ASP A 91 10.96 -4.43 11.97
N ILE A 92 10.07 -4.48 10.98
CA ILE A 92 10.33 -5.03 9.64
C ILE A 92 9.82 -4.08 8.57
N ALA A 93 10.50 -4.10 7.43
CA ALA A 93 10.12 -3.33 6.25
C ALA A 93 9.79 -4.29 5.10
N GLY A 94 8.83 -3.91 4.25
CA GLY A 94 8.45 -4.75 3.12
C GLY A 94 7.21 -4.28 2.38
N ILE A 95 6.77 -5.10 1.43
CA ILE A 95 5.63 -4.84 0.54
C ILE A 95 4.56 -5.90 0.77
N ILE A 96 3.32 -5.45 0.94
CA ILE A 96 2.11 -6.27 0.90
C ILE A 96 1.56 -6.28 -0.53
N THR A 97 1.26 -7.45 -1.06
CA THR A 97 0.60 -7.62 -2.37
C THR A 97 -0.72 -8.38 -2.18
N ALA A 98 -1.81 -7.87 -2.75
CA ALA A 98 -3.11 -8.53 -2.76
C ALA A 98 -3.21 -9.48 -3.97
N VAL A 99 -3.32 -10.78 -3.71
CA VAL A 99 -3.34 -11.82 -4.75
C VAL A 99 -4.68 -12.54 -4.72
N PRO A 100 -5.49 -12.49 -5.80
CA PRO A 100 -6.68 -13.32 -5.93
C PRO A 100 -6.31 -14.82 -5.87
N ASP A 101 -6.94 -15.57 -4.97
CA ASP A 101 -6.75 -17.00 -4.77
C ASP A 101 -8.12 -17.68 -4.70
N ARG A 102 -8.53 -18.30 -5.80
CA ARG A 102 -9.85 -18.94 -6.00
C ARG A 102 -11.02 -18.00 -5.70
N ASP A 103 -11.48 -17.97 -4.46
CA ASP A 103 -12.66 -17.28 -3.93
C ASP A 103 -12.33 -16.30 -2.78
N ARG A 104 -11.04 -16.03 -2.56
CA ARG A 104 -10.55 -15.09 -1.53
C ARG A 104 -9.35 -14.29 -2.01
N ILE A 105 -9.06 -13.19 -1.32
CA ILE A 105 -7.84 -12.40 -1.55
C ILE A 105 -6.83 -12.83 -0.50
N ARG A 106 -5.66 -13.28 -0.93
CA ARG A 106 -4.53 -13.55 -0.05
C ARG A 106 -3.58 -12.36 -0.06
N PHE A 107 -3.17 -11.92 1.11
CA PHE A 107 -2.16 -10.88 1.24
C PHE A 107 -0.79 -11.50 1.48
N GLU A 108 0.11 -11.28 0.53
CA GLU A 108 1.50 -11.72 0.62
C GLU A 108 2.36 -10.59 1.15
N PHE A 109 3.17 -10.86 2.17
CA PHE A 109 4.16 -9.92 2.67
C PHE A 109 5.56 -10.35 2.24
N GLN A 110 6.21 -9.51 1.43
CA GLN A 110 7.61 -9.66 1.04
C GLN A 110 8.45 -8.68 1.85
N ARG A 111 9.29 -9.20 2.74
CA ARG A 111 10.24 -8.40 3.50
C ARG A 111 11.34 -7.87 2.58
N PHE A 112 11.80 -6.64 2.81
CA PHE A 112 13.04 -6.17 2.21
C PHE A 112 14.23 -6.92 2.81
N GLU A 113 15.20 -7.28 1.96
CA GLU A 113 16.48 -7.76 2.45
C GLU A 113 17.15 -6.61 3.19
N THR A 114 17.42 -6.80 4.48
CA THR A 114 18.32 -5.91 5.20
C THR A 114 19.71 -6.33 4.79
N THR A 115 20.36 -5.57 3.90
CA THR A 115 21.79 -5.70 3.71
C THR A 115 22.46 -5.29 5.01
N ALA A 116 22.74 -6.26 5.87
CA ALA A 116 23.68 -6.10 6.96
C ALA A 116 25.10 -6.13 6.36
N ASP A 117 25.39 -5.18 5.47
CA ASP A 117 26.74 -4.87 4.98
C ASP A 117 26.70 -3.56 4.21
N GLY A 118 26.91 -2.48 4.95
CA GLY A 118 27.09 -1.12 4.45
C GLY A 118 27.95 -0.30 5.42
N ALA A 119 28.80 -0.99 6.17
CA ALA A 119 29.91 -0.41 6.93
C ALA A 119 31.22 -0.70 6.19
N ASP A 120 31.25 -0.47 4.88
CA ASP A 120 32.48 -0.21 4.13
C ASP A 120 32.10 0.34 2.74
N ALA A 121 32.98 1.13 2.14
CA ALA A 121 32.78 1.84 0.86
C ALA A 121 31.97 3.16 0.92
N VAL A 122 32.39 4.07 1.81
CA VAL A 122 32.56 5.47 1.38
C VAL A 122 33.96 5.95 1.78
N GLU A 123 35.00 5.25 1.32
CA GLU A 123 36.37 5.78 1.29
C GLU A 123 36.84 5.77 -0.15
N GLY A 124 37.06 6.95 -0.72
CA GLY A 124 37.43 7.05 -2.13
C GLY A 124 37.45 8.45 -2.74
N THR A 125 37.90 9.47 -2.01
CA THR A 125 38.46 10.67 -2.66
C THR A 125 39.74 11.08 -1.94
N ALA A 126 40.84 10.41 -2.26
CA ALA A 126 42.17 10.92 -1.97
C ALA A 126 42.52 11.99 -3.01
N GLU A 127 42.71 13.22 -2.54
CA GLU A 127 43.30 14.34 -3.27
C GLU A 127 44.81 14.10 -3.47
N PRO A 128 45.41 14.34 -4.65
CA PRO A 128 46.84 14.15 -4.82
C PRO A 128 47.63 15.37 -4.29
N PRO A 129 48.83 15.20 -3.70
CA PRO A 129 49.66 16.32 -3.31
C PRO A 129 50.30 16.97 -4.55
N GLY A 130 50.35 18.31 -4.54
CA GLY A 130 51.10 19.13 -5.50
C GLY A 130 52.59 19.23 -5.21
#